data_AF-A0A662SR24-F1
#
_entry.id   AF-A0A662SR24-F1
#
_cell.length_a   1.000
_cell.length_b   1.000
_cell.length_c   1.000
_cell.angle_alpha   90.00
_cell.angle_beta   90.00
_cell.angle_gamma   90.00
#
_symmetry.space_group_name_H-M   'P 1'
#
loop_
_entity.id
_entity.type
_entity.pdbx_description
1 polymer ?
#
loop_
_entity_poly.entity_id
_entity_poly.type
_entity_poly.pdbx_seq_one_letter_code
_entity_poly.pdbx_strand_id
1 'polypeptide(L)'
;MALVDLLTLAEEKPELKSKVYRELLELGLSTPDYCYLCGRCSGGCTSMRLLELKPHEIAALARDGFIEELVGSEIIWACAQCLQCRERCPQGVSPVDIILKLRSIAVSRGAELPEELSKMMMSILDTGLIQEPREVVGRSGRKYTREALRLPPAPRPKDMAAFSEALMSTLEVVLGGV
;
A
#
# COMPACT_ATOMS: atom_id res chain seq x y z
N MET A 1 -23.99 20.26 1.93
CA MET A 1 -23.14 20.98 2.89
C MET A 1 -21.96 20.06 3.12
N ALA A 2 -20.76 20.39 2.61
CA ALA A 2 -19.59 19.54 2.79
C ALA A 2 -19.15 19.60 4.25
N LEU A 3 -18.77 18.46 4.82
CA LEU A 3 -18.17 18.45 6.16
C LEU A 3 -16.79 19.10 6.06
N VAL A 4 -16.46 20.01 6.98
CA VAL A 4 -15.14 20.63 7.08
C VAL A 4 -14.59 20.30 8.46
N ASP A 5 -13.38 19.75 8.51
CA ASP A 5 -12.68 19.60 9.77
C ASP A 5 -12.21 20.98 10.25
N LEU A 6 -12.74 21.44 11.37
CA LEU A 6 -12.43 22.75 11.93
C LEU A 6 -10.98 22.87 12.44
N LEU A 7 -10.29 21.75 12.67
CA LEU A 7 -8.92 21.74 13.17
C LEU A 7 -7.90 21.83 12.03
N THR A 8 -8.14 21.12 10.93
CA THR A 8 -7.24 21.06 9.78
C THR A 8 -7.68 21.93 8.60
N LEU A 9 -8.91 22.46 8.65
CA LEU A 9 -9.61 23.11 7.54
C LEU A 9 -9.76 22.19 6.31
N ALA A 10 -9.62 20.89 6.49
CA ALA A 10 -9.80 19.92 5.42
C ALA A 10 -11.28 19.85 5.01
N GLU A 11 -11.53 19.85 3.71
CA GLU A 11 -12.86 19.72 3.14
C GLU A 11 -13.15 18.27 2.73
N GLU A 12 -14.36 17.81 3.00
CA GLU A 12 -14.87 16.54 2.49
C GLU A 12 -14.89 16.55 0.95
N LYS A 13 -14.28 15.52 0.34
CA LYS A 13 -14.33 15.30 -1.11
C LYS A 13 -15.24 14.12 -1.44
N PRO A 14 -16.54 14.34 -1.71
CA PRO A 14 -17.52 13.27 -1.91
C PRO A 14 -17.25 12.41 -3.16
N GLU A 15 -16.62 13.00 -4.18
CA GLU A 15 -16.24 12.30 -5.42
C GLU A 15 -15.19 11.20 -5.14
N LEU A 16 -14.14 11.54 -4.37
CA LEU A 16 -13.09 10.59 -4.00
C LEU A 16 -13.61 9.50 -3.08
N LYS A 17 -14.46 9.86 -2.11
CA LYS A 17 -15.14 8.90 -1.24
C LYS A 17 -15.94 7.88 -2.05
N SER A 18 -16.76 8.35 -2.99
CA SER A 18 -17.57 7.49 -3.85
C SER A 18 -16.72 6.55 -4.71
N LYS A 19 -15.56 7.03 -5.20
CA LYS A 19 -14.61 6.22 -5.95
C LYS A 19 -14.01 5.11 -5.09
N VAL A 20 -13.50 5.44 -3.90
CA VAL A 20 -12.94 4.47 -2.95
C VAL A 20 -13.99 3.41 -2.59
N TYR A 21 -15.24 3.82 -2.37
CA TYR A 21 -16.32 2.91 -2.02
C TYR A 21 -16.66 1.93 -3.14
N ARG A 22 -16.73 2.42 -4.39
CA ARG A 22 -16.99 1.58 -5.57
C ARG A 22 -15.97 0.44 -5.66
N GLU A 23 -14.70 0.79 -5.54
CA GLU A 23 -13.62 -0.19 -5.65
C GLU A 23 -13.59 -1.18 -4.48
N LEU A 24 -13.90 -0.73 -3.26
CA LEU A 24 -14.05 -1.64 -2.11
C LEU A 24 -15.20 -2.63 -2.33
N LEU A 25 -16.31 -2.17 -2.90
CA LEU A 25 -17.46 -3.02 -3.23
C LEU A 25 -17.13 -4.02 -4.34
N GLU A 26 -16.34 -3.64 -5.34
CA GLU A 26 -15.86 -4.56 -6.39
C GLU A 26 -14.97 -5.68 -5.82
N LEU A 27 -14.25 -5.41 -4.73
CA LEU A 27 -13.48 -6.41 -3.98
C LEU A 27 -14.34 -7.24 -3.01
N GLY A 28 -15.65 -7.02 -2.97
CA GLY A 28 -16.58 -7.72 -2.07
C GLY A 28 -16.47 -7.30 -0.61
N LEU A 29 -15.92 -6.11 -0.34
CA LEU A 29 -15.73 -5.59 1.02
C LEU A 29 -16.87 -4.67 1.43
N SER A 30 -17.11 -4.57 2.74
CA SER A 30 -18.09 -3.64 3.29
C SER A 30 -17.56 -2.21 3.28
N THR A 31 -18.45 -1.24 3.03
CA THR A 31 -18.08 0.17 3.01
C THR A 31 -17.70 0.67 4.42
N PRO A 32 -16.86 1.71 4.51
CA PRO A 32 -16.52 2.36 5.80
C PRO A 32 -17.72 2.85 6.61
N ASP A 33 -18.91 3.03 6.02
CA ASP A 33 -20.13 3.46 6.71
C ASP A 33 -20.57 2.49 7.81
N TYR A 34 -20.30 1.19 7.64
CA TYR A 34 -20.61 0.17 8.65
C TYR A 34 -19.65 0.22 9.85
N CYS A 35 -18.60 1.03 9.82
CA CYS A 35 -17.67 1.17 10.94
C CYS A 35 -18.34 1.91 12.11
N TYR A 36 -18.57 1.18 13.21
CA TYR A 36 -19.04 1.74 14.48
C TYR A 36 -17.92 2.01 15.49
N LEU A 37 -16.67 2.14 15.03
CA LEU A 37 -15.51 2.56 15.85
C LEU A 37 -15.17 1.67 17.05
N CYS A 38 -15.33 0.35 16.92
CA CYS A 38 -15.02 -0.60 18.00
C CYS A 38 -13.54 -0.71 18.41
N GLY A 39 -12.60 -0.17 17.61
CA GLY A 39 -11.16 -0.18 17.92
C GLY A 39 -10.45 -1.54 17.82
N ARG A 40 -11.13 -2.65 17.49
CA ARG A 40 -10.50 -4.00 17.39
C ARG A 40 -9.34 -4.06 16.40
N CYS A 41 -9.48 -3.37 15.27
CA CYS A 41 -8.42 -3.27 14.26
C CYS A 41 -7.16 -2.59 14.80
N SER A 42 -7.31 -1.57 15.65
CA SER A 42 -6.20 -0.92 16.35
C SER A 42 -5.59 -1.82 17.42
N GLY A 43 -6.40 -2.45 18.26
CA GLY A 43 -5.89 -3.37 19.28
C GLY A 43 -5.08 -4.55 18.71
N GLY A 44 -5.34 -4.94 17.46
CA GLY A 44 -4.58 -5.97 16.74
C GLY A 44 -3.43 -5.47 15.86
N CYS A 45 -3.26 -4.15 15.72
CA CYS A 45 -2.29 -3.58 14.80
C CYS A 45 -0.89 -3.60 15.41
N THR A 46 0.06 -4.25 14.73
CA THR A 46 1.48 -4.24 15.14
C THR A 46 2.09 -2.85 14.96
N SER A 47 1.71 -2.14 13.89
CA SER A 47 2.20 -0.79 13.60
C SER A 47 1.65 0.26 14.57
N MET A 48 0.54 0.01 15.27
CA MET A 48 0.00 0.95 16.26
C MET A 48 0.99 1.21 17.40
N ARG A 49 1.70 0.17 17.85
CA ARG A 49 2.61 0.29 19.00
C ARG A 49 3.91 1.01 18.69
N LEU A 50 4.35 0.99 17.43
CA LEU A 50 5.66 1.50 17.01
C LEU A 50 5.55 2.81 16.26
N LEU A 51 4.50 2.98 15.45
CA LEU A 51 4.33 4.06 14.50
C LEU A 51 2.97 4.76 14.66
N GLU A 52 2.23 4.45 15.73
CA GLU A 52 0.94 5.06 16.06
C GLU A 52 -0.13 4.95 14.96
N LEU A 53 0.01 4.00 14.04
CA LEU A 53 -1.03 3.70 13.05
C LEU A 53 -2.28 3.19 13.75
N LYS A 54 -3.36 3.96 13.69
CA LYS A 54 -4.67 3.60 14.26
C LYS A 54 -5.69 3.32 13.16
N PRO A 55 -5.87 2.06 12.72
CA PRO A 55 -6.77 1.72 11.64
C PRO A 55 -8.24 2.13 11.83
N HIS A 56 -8.73 2.25 13.08
CA HIS A 56 -10.10 2.69 13.34
C HIS A 56 -10.32 4.17 13.02
N GLU A 57 -9.33 5.02 13.30
CA GLU A 57 -9.37 6.45 12.95
C GLU A 57 -9.34 6.62 11.42
N ILE A 58 -8.51 5.84 10.72
CA ILE A 58 -8.48 5.84 9.24
C ILE A 58 -9.85 5.43 8.66
N ALA A 59 -10.48 4.40 9.22
CA ALA A 59 -11.81 3.99 8.77
C ALA A 59 -12.87 5.08 9.02
N ALA A 60 -12.78 5.82 10.14
CA ALA A 60 -13.68 6.94 10.41
C ALA A 60 -13.43 8.12 9.47
N LEU A 61 -12.18 8.53 9.28
CA LEU A 61 -11.83 9.62 8.35
C LEU A 61 -12.24 9.27 6.91
N ALA A 62 -12.07 8.01 6.50
CA ALA A 62 -12.53 7.53 5.19
C ALA A 62 -14.06 7.54 5.08
N ARG A 63 -14.78 7.18 6.17
CA ARG A 63 -16.24 7.28 6.24
C ARG A 63 -16.71 8.73 6.16
N ASP A 64 -16.01 9.64 6.81
CA ASP A 64 -16.38 11.06 6.87
C ASP A 64 -15.91 11.81 5.60
N GLY A 65 -15.12 11.15 4.73
CA GLY A 65 -14.75 11.61 3.39
C GLY A 65 -13.51 12.50 3.33
N PHE A 66 -12.71 12.51 4.40
CA PHE A 66 -11.40 13.18 4.49
C PHE A 66 -10.29 12.38 3.78
N ILE A 67 -10.56 11.95 2.55
CA ILE A 67 -9.64 11.13 1.76
C ILE A 67 -8.37 11.91 1.40
N GLU A 68 -8.49 13.22 1.15
CA GLU A 68 -7.34 14.06 0.77
C GLU A 68 -6.29 14.15 1.89
N GLU A 69 -6.74 14.34 3.12
CA GLU A 69 -5.87 14.40 4.30
C GLU A 69 -5.18 13.05 4.54
N LEU A 70 -5.93 11.95 4.40
CA LEU A 70 -5.38 10.61 4.53
C LEU A 70 -4.33 10.31 3.46
N VAL A 71 -4.55 10.74 2.22
CA VAL A 71 -3.60 10.54 1.10
C VAL A 71 -2.31 11.33 1.33
N GLY A 72 -2.39 12.53 1.91
CA GLY A 72 -1.23 13.35 2.25
C GLY A 72 -0.49 12.92 3.52
N SER A 73 -1.00 11.94 4.27
CA SER A 73 -0.43 11.52 5.54
C SER A 73 0.57 10.37 5.38
N GLU A 74 1.77 10.52 5.94
CA GLU A 74 2.80 9.46 5.99
C GLU A 74 2.34 8.19 6.73
N ILE A 75 1.28 8.30 7.55
CA ILE A 75 0.77 7.18 8.35
C ILE A 75 0.29 6.02 7.47
N ILE A 76 -0.15 6.30 6.23
CA ILE A 76 -0.60 5.25 5.32
C ILE A 76 0.54 4.28 4.97
N TRP A 77 1.79 4.74 4.97
CA TRP A 77 2.99 3.92 4.68
C TRP A 77 3.41 3.05 5.87
N ALA A 78 2.97 3.36 7.09
CA ALA A 78 3.28 2.57 8.29
C ALA A 78 2.57 1.19 8.32
N CYS A 79 1.55 0.98 7.49
CA CYS A 79 0.84 -0.29 7.43
C CYS A 79 1.73 -1.42 6.87
N ALA A 80 1.90 -2.48 7.66
CA ALA A 80 2.67 -3.67 7.26
C ALA A 80 1.87 -4.68 6.41
N GLN A 81 0.63 -4.35 6.01
CA GLN A 81 -0.22 -5.19 5.16
C GLN A 81 -0.47 -6.62 5.71
N CYS A 82 -0.48 -6.80 7.03
CA CYS A 82 -0.63 -8.11 7.67
C CYS A 82 -2.07 -8.68 7.68
N LEU A 83 -3.03 -7.95 7.12
CA LEU A 83 -4.46 -8.31 7.00
C LEU A 83 -5.23 -8.57 8.31
N GLN A 84 -4.60 -8.41 9.48
CA GLN A 84 -5.25 -8.67 10.78
C GLN A 84 -6.51 -7.85 11.02
N CYS A 85 -6.55 -6.60 10.55
CA CYS A 85 -7.71 -5.74 10.72
C CYS A 85 -8.91 -6.17 9.87
N ARG A 86 -8.68 -6.85 8.73
CA ARG A 86 -9.72 -7.44 7.88
C ARG A 86 -10.40 -8.61 8.59
N GLU A 87 -9.60 -9.55 9.08
CA GLU A 87 -10.10 -10.78 9.72
C GLU A 87 -10.82 -10.53 11.06
N ARG A 88 -10.39 -9.52 11.82
CA ARG A 88 -10.96 -9.23 13.15
C ARG A 88 -12.21 -8.34 13.09
N CYS A 89 -12.54 -7.77 11.94
CA CYS A 89 -13.62 -6.80 11.83
C CYS A 89 -14.99 -7.49 11.90
N PRO A 90 -15.85 -7.16 12.88
CA PRO A 90 -17.19 -7.74 13.00
C PRO A 90 -18.17 -7.25 11.93
N GLN A 91 -17.82 -6.22 11.16
CA GLN A 91 -18.65 -5.62 10.12
C GLN A 91 -18.08 -5.82 8.71
N GLY A 92 -16.98 -6.56 8.56
CA GLY A 92 -16.32 -6.73 7.26
C GLY A 92 -15.66 -5.47 6.69
N VAL A 93 -15.62 -4.36 7.44
CA VAL A 93 -14.84 -3.17 7.06
C VAL A 93 -13.36 -3.54 7.12
N SER A 94 -12.63 -3.30 6.04
CA SER A 94 -11.21 -3.65 5.93
C SER A 94 -10.32 -2.40 5.87
N PRO A 95 -9.79 -1.92 7.02
CA PRO A 95 -8.88 -0.78 7.03
C PRO A 95 -7.63 -0.96 6.20
N VAL A 96 -7.13 -2.20 6.04
CA VAL A 96 -5.94 -2.46 5.21
C VAL A 96 -6.22 -2.19 3.74
N ASP A 97 -7.38 -2.61 3.23
CA ASP A 97 -7.75 -2.40 1.83
C ASP A 97 -8.01 -0.91 1.56
N ILE A 98 -8.59 -0.19 2.53
CA ILE A 98 -8.70 1.29 2.49
C ILE A 98 -7.31 1.91 2.37
N ILE A 99 -6.36 1.55 3.25
CA ILE A 99 -4.99 2.07 3.22
C ILE A 99 -4.29 1.77 1.89
N LEU A 100 -4.47 0.56 1.34
CA LEU A 100 -3.90 0.20 0.05
C LEU A 100 -4.43 1.10 -1.05
N LYS A 101 -5.73 1.38 -1.04
CA LYS A 101 -6.30 2.27 -2.03
C LYS A 101 -5.80 3.71 -1.88
N LEU A 102 -5.67 4.18 -0.64
CA LEU A 102 -5.10 5.51 -0.36
C LEU A 102 -3.66 5.62 -0.90
N ARG A 103 -2.83 4.58 -0.73
CA ARG A 103 -1.48 4.53 -1.32
C ARG A 103 -1.52 4.59 -2.85
N SER A 104 -2.40 3.85 -3.50
CA SER A 104 -2.55 3.91 -4.96
C SER A 104 -2.94 5.30 -5.44
N ILE A 105 -3.86 5.98 -4.73
CA ILE A 105 -4.23 7.36 -5.04
C ILE A 105 -3.03 8.30 -4.84
N ALA A 106 -2.27 8.15 -3.75
CA ALA A 106 -1.06 8.93 -3.49
C ALA A 106 -0.04 8.79 -4.64
N VAL A 107 0.25 7.55 -5.04
CA VAL A 107 1.18 7.26 -6.16
C VAL A 107 0.67 7.86 -7.47
N SER A 108 -0.62 7.72 -7.78
CA SER A 108 -1.21 8.27 -9.02
C SER A 108 -1.10 9.79 -9.12
N ARG A 109 -0.98 10.49 -7.97
CA ARG A 109 -0.83 11.94 -7.89
C ARG A 109 0.63 12.39 -7.81
N GLY A 110 1.58 11.46 -7.87
CA GLY A 110 3.01 11.75 -7.76
C GLY A 110 3.45 12.09 -6.35
N ALA A 111 2.80 11.55 -5.32
CA ALA A 111 3.25 11.71 -3.93
C ALA A 111 4.68 11.15 -3.75
N GLU A 112 5.44 11.74 -2.83
CA GLU A 112 6.77 11.26 -2.48
C GLU A 112 6.67 9.85 -1.89
N LEU A 113 7.36 8.91 -2.52
CA LEU A 113 7.44 7.54 -2.04
C LEU A 113 8.62 7.41 -1.07
N PRO A 114 8.51 6.52 -0.06
CA PRO A 114 9.67 6.15 0.75
C PRO A 114 10.86 5.74 -0.12
N GLU A 115 12.06 6.25 0.19
CA GLU A 115 13.25 6.13 -0.67
C GLU A 115 13.56 4.69 -1.11
N GLU A 116 13.43 3.73 -0.18
CA GLU A 116 13.66 2.31 -0.47
C GLU A 116 12.64 1.72 -1.45
N LEU A 117 11.38 2.19 -1.42
CA LEU A 117 10.36 1.75 -2.38
C LEU A 117 10.68 2.27 -3.78
N SER A 118 11.12 3.52 -3.90
CA SER A 118 11.58 4.10 -5.16
C SER A 118 12.77 3.34 -5.74
N LYS A 119 13.76 2.98 -4.92
CA LYS A 119 14.90 2.15 -5.33
C LYS A 119 14.45 0.77 -5.82
N MET A 120 13.52 0.13 -5.10
CA MET A 120 12.97 -1.17 -5.52
C MET A 120 12.26 -1.08 -6.87
N MET A 121 11.50 -0.01 -7.10
CA MET A 121 10.80 0.22 -8.37
C MET A 121 11.78 0.42 -9.52
N MET A 122 12.82 1.23 -9.34
CA MET A 122 13.88 1.41 -10.35
C MET A 122 14.63 0.10 -10.63
N SER A 123 14.95 -0.67 -9.59
CA SER A 123 15.60 -1.98 -9.74
C SER A 123 14.77 -2.95 -10.59
N ILE A 124 13.44 -2.95 -10.43
CA ILE A 124 12.55 -3.77 -11.27
C ILE A 124 12.62 -3.32 -12.73
N LEU A 125 12.58 -2.00 -13.00
CA LEU A 125 12.62 -1.46 -14.36
C LEU A 125 13.94 -1.78 -15.09
N ASP A 126 15.05 -1.69 -14.38
CA ASP A 126 16.39 -1.89 -14.97
C ASP A 126 16.76 -3.37 -15.12
N THR A 127 16.46 -4.17 -14.09
CA THR A 127 17.01 -5.54 -13.97
C THR A 127 15.94 -6.63 -14.02
N GLY A 128 14.66 -6.27 -13.94
CA GLY A 128 13.54 -7.19 -13.76
C GLY A 128 13.45 -7.81 -12.37
N LEU A 129 14.32 -7.41 -11.42
CA LEU A 129 14.41 -7.97 -10.08
C LEU A 129 14.35 -6.87 -9.02
N ILE A 130 13.67 -7.13 -7.90
CA ILE A 130 13.62 -6.21 -6.75
C ILE A 130 14.98 -6.14 -6.04
N GLN A 131 15.67 -7.28 -5.96
CA GLN A 131 16.99 -7.41 -5.36
C GLN A 131 17.85 -8.24 -6.28
N GLU A 132 19.01 -7.69 -6.66
CA GLU A 132 19.98 -8.43 -7.45
C GLU A 132 20.64 -9.55 -6.63
N PRO A 133 21.11 -10.63 -7.28
CA PRO A 133 21.91 -11.65 -6.61
C PRO A 133 23.15 -11.02 -5.96
N ARG A 134 23.18 -11.00 -4.63
CA ARG A 134 24.30 -10.49 -3.83
C ARG A 134 25.21 -11.63 -3.38
N GLU A 135 26.47 -11.31 -3.14
CA GLU A 135 27.38 -12.21 -2.40
C GLU A 135 26.97 -12.22 -0.93
N VAL A 136 26.83 -13.41 -0.35
CA VAL A 136 26.48 -13.55 1.07
C VAL A 136 27.66 -14.13 1.83
N VAL A 137 28.01 -13.51 2.95
CA VAL A 137 29.02 -14.04 3.87
C VAL A 137 28.34 -15.00 4.84
N GLY A 138 28.72 -16.27 4.82
CA GLY A 138 28.20 -17.25 5.77
C GLY A 138 28.83 -17.10 7.15
N ARG A 139 28.29 -17.84 8.12
CA ARG A 139 28.80 -17.85 9.52
C ARG A 139 30.27 -18.24 9.63
N SER A 140 30.80 -19.01 8.66
CA SER A 140 32.21 -19.41 8.58
C SER A 140 33.14 -18.33 7.99
N GLY A 141 32.63 -17.12 7.72
CA GLY A 141 33.37 -16.04 7.07
C GLY A 141 33.65 -16.25 5.57
N ARG A 142 33.21 -17.38 4.99
CA ARG A 142 33.35 -17.65 3.56
C ARG A 142 32.26 -16.91 2.79
N LYS A 143 32.63 -16.33 1.65
CA LYS A 143 31.70 -15.73 0.70
C LYS A 143 31.09 -16.83 -0.16
N TYR A 144 29.77 -16.81 -0.28
CA TYR A 144 29.02 -17.72 -1.12
C TYR A 144 28.33 -16.94 -2.24
N THR A 145 28.60 -17.35 -3.47
CA THR A 145 27.86 -16.95 -4.66
C THR A 145 26.97 -18.11 -5.09
N ARG A 146 25.95 -17.83 -5.93
CA ARG A 146 25.07 -18.88 -6.46
C ARG A 146 25.86 -19.96 -7.22
N GLU A 147 26.90 -19.55 -7.94
CA GLU A 147 27.83 -20.43 -8.67
C GLU A 147 28.65 -21.31 -7.74
N ALA A 148 29.17 -20.75 -6.64
CA ALA A 148 29.88 -21.52 -5.62
C ALA A 148 29.00 -22.61 -4.98
N LEU A 149 27.69 -22.38 -4.92
CA LEU A 149 26.68 -23.34 -4.46
C LEU A 149 26.16 -24.25 -5.58
N ARG A 150 26.67 -24.13 -6.81
CA ARG A 150 26.21 -24.85 -8.01
C ARG A 150 24.71 -24.69 -8.29
N LEU A 151 24.14 -23.54 -7.94
CA LEU A 151 22.75 -23.20 -8.21
C LEU A 151 22.61 -22.57 -9.60
N PRO A 152 21.46 -22.74 -10.28
CA PRO A 152 21.22 -22.08 -11.55
C PRO A 152 21.23 -20.54 -11.41
N PRO A 153 21.56 -19.82 -12.50
CA PRO A 153 21.53 -18.36 -12.50
C PRO A 153 20.12 -17.85 -12.16
N ALA A 154 20.04 -16.65 -11.57
CA ALA A 154 18.76 -16.06 -11.24
C ALA A 154 17.94 -15.83 -12.52
N PRO A 155 16.64 -16.16 -12.53
CA PRO A 155 15.81 -15.92 -13.69
C PRO A 155 15.73 -14.42 -13.96
N ARG A 156 16.04 -14.02 -15.19
CA ARG A 156 15.87 -12.65 -15.69
C ARG A 156 14.95 -12.69 -16.90
N PRO A 157 14.15 -11.63 -17.13
CA PRO A 157 13.46 -11.43 -18.40
C PRO A 157 14.43 -11.58 -19.57
N LYS A 158 14.04 -12.36 -20.58
CA LYS A 158 14.88 -12.59 -21.78
C LYS A 158 14.95 -11.34 -22.66
N ASP A 159 13.88 -10.55 -22.67
CA ASP A 159 13.77 -9.28 -23.36
C ASP A 159 13.31 -8.22 -22.35
N MET A 160 14.16 -7.24 -22.10
CA MET A 160 13.88 -6.16 -21.15
C MET A 160 12.98 -5.08 -21.74
N ALA A 161 13.01 -4.86 -23.06
CA ALA A 161 12.17 -3.85 -23.69
C ALA A 161 10.70 -4.30 -23.69
N ALA A 162 10.45 -5.56 -24.04
CA ALA A 162 9.12 -6.13 -23.94
C ALA A 162 8.61 -6.22 -22.50
N PHE A 163 9.50 -6.48 -21.53
CA PHE A 163 9.16 -6.51 -20.11
C PHE A 163 8.77 -5.13 -19.58
N SER A 164 9.53 -4.09 -19.90
CA SER A 164 9.24 -2.73 -19.44
C SER A 164 7.95 -2.19 -20.06
N GLU A 165 7.69 -2.48 -21.34
CA GLU A 165 6.42 -2.14 -22.00
C GLU A 165 5.22 -2.84 -21.35
N ALA A 166 5.34 -4.15 -21.09
CA ALA A 166 4.30 -4.91 -20.39
C ALA A 166 4.07 -4.39 -18.96
N LEU A 167 5.14 -4.04 -18.24
CA LEU A 167 5.03 -3.48 -16.90
C LEU A 167 4.35 -2.10 -16.91
N MET A 168 4.74 -1.21 -17.81
CA MET A 168 4.15 0.12 -17.93
C MET A 168 2.67 0.05 -18.31
N SER A 169 2.30 -0.80 -19.28
CA SER A 169 0.88 -1.00 -19.63
C SER A 169 0.05 -1.55 -18.46
N THR A 170 0.60 -2.46 -17.65
CA THR A 170 -0.10 -2.93 -16.44
C THR A 170 -0.19 -1.84 -15.37
N LEU A 171 0.85 -1.01 -15.20
CA LEU A 171 0.81 0.13 -14.28
C LEU A 171 -0.22 1.16 -14.72
N GLU A 172 -0.36 1.42 -16.02
CA GLU A 172 -1.41 2.28 -16.55
C GLU A 172 -2.81 1.72 -16.29
N VAL A 173 -3.03 0.41 -16.36
CA VAL A 173 -4.34 -0.17 -16.00
C VAL A 173 -4.61 -0.06 -14.50
N VAL A 174 -3.59 -0.28 -13.66
CA VAL A 174 -3.73 -0.26 -12.20
C VAL A 174 -3.85 1.17 -11.65
N LEU A 175 -3.13 2.13 -12.22
CA LEU A 175 -3.13 3.54 -11.81
C LEU A 175 -4.16 4.38 -12.57
N GLY A 176 -4.40 4.05 -13.84
CA GLY A 176 -5.32 4.69 -14.79
C GLY A 176 -6.74 4.10 -14.79
N GLY A 177 -7.11 3.36 -13.74
CA GLY A 177 -8.50 3.29 -13.27
C GLY A 177 -8.96 4.64 -12.70
N VAL A 178 -8.74 5.71 -13.46
CA VAL A 178 -9.23 7.08 -13.27
C VAL A 178 -10.47 7.28 -14.08
#